data_AF-A0A350WYJ7-F1
#
_entry.id   AF-A0A350WYJ7-F1
#
_cell.length_a   1.000
_cell.length_b   1.000
_cell.length_c   1.000
_cell.angle_alpha   90.00
_cell.angle_beta   90.00
_cell.angle_gamma   90.00
#
_symmetry.space_group_name_H-M   'P 1'
#
loop_
_entity.id
_entity.type
_entity.pdbx_description
1 polymer ?
#
loop_
_entity_poly.entity_id
_entity_poly.type
_entity_poly.pdbx_seq_one_letter_code
_entity_poly.pdbx_strand_id
1 'polypeptide(L)'
;MKNKHTLELLQLTMLGAIVFVLAFTPFLGYIPLGVTKATIIHIPVIIGAIILGPKKGAILGALFGLTSLIMNTISPTVTSFVFSPFYSIGDVNGNFLSLVICFVPRILVGVVPYYVYQALKTRIKQTTSLAVAGLAGSLTNTILVMSLIYLFFAESYAAAKGVSVNALYGVIMSIIGINGVPEAILASVLTASITMAVFKITKQGKAVR
;
A
#
# COMPACT_ATOMS: atom_id res chain seq x y z
N MET A 1 26.31 -19.52 -14.96
CA MET A 1 26.08 -18.70 -13.75
C MET A 1 24.84 -17.82 -13.98
N LYS A 2 23.75 -17.95 -13.21
CA LYS A 2 22.61 -17.00 -13.31
C LYS A 2 23.06 -15.67 -12.71
N ASN A 3 23.11 -14.61 -13.51
CA ASN A 3 23.44 -13.27 -13.04
C ASN A 3 22.40 -12.82 -12.01
N LYS A 4 22.81 -12.65 -10.74
CA LYS A 4 21.90 -12.30 -9.62
C LYS A 4 21.16 -10.99 -9.91
N HIS A 5 21.81 -10.04 -10.57
CA HIS A 5 21.21 -8.76 -10.95
C HIS A 5 20.05 -8.94 -11.93
N THR A 6 20.19 -9.82 -12.91
CA THR A 6 19.12 -10.13 -13.88
C THR A 6 17.93 -10.81 -13.18
N LEU A 7 18.16 -11.71 -12.24
CA LEU A 7 17.08 -12.37 -11.49
C LEU A 7 16.29 -11.38 -10.62
N GLU A 8 17.00 -10.52 -9.91
CA GLU A 8 16.38 -9.50 -9.05
C GLU A 8 15.59 -8.47 -9.87
N LEU A 9 16.09 -8.09 -11.05
CA LEU A 9 15.37 -7.22 -11.98
C LEU A 9 14.10 -7.91 -12.49
N LEU A 10 14.18 -9.18 -12.87
CA LEU A 10 13.01 -9.95 -13.31
C LEU A 10 11.95 -10.04 -12.20
N GLN A 11 12.36 -10.32 -10.96
CA GLN A 11 11.44 -10.37 -9.82
C GLN A 11 10.78 -9.02 -9.55
N LEU A 12 11.54 -7.93 -9.65
CA LEU A 12 11.00 -6.57 -9.55
C LEU A 12 9.97 -6.30 -10.64
N THR A 13 10.28 -6.61 -11.90
CA THR A 13 9.37 -6.41 -13.03
C THR A 13 8.11 -7.28 -12.91
N MET A 14 8.24 -8.54 -12.48
CA MET A 14 7.09 -9.42 -12.25
C MET A 14 6.17 -8.88 -11.15
N LEU A 15 6.73 -8.44 -10.02
CA LEU A 15 5.94 -7.84 -8.94
C LEU A 15 5.31 -6.52 -9.37
N GLY A 16 6.03 -5.71 -10.16
CA GLY A 16 5.50 -4.50 -10.79
C GLY A 16 4.34 -4.81 -11.72
N ALA A 17 4.45 -5.84 -12.57
CA ALA A 17 3.36 -6.27 -13.44
C ALA A 17 2.14 -6.72 -12.63
N ILE A 18 2.32 -7.46 -11.53
CA ILE A 18 1.23 -7.83 -10.61
C ILE A 18 0.57 -6.57 -10.03
N VAL A 19 1.36 -5.58 -9.59
CA VAL A 19 0.84 -4.30 -9.09
C VAL A 19 -0.01 -3.60 -10.15
N PHE A 20 0.43 -3.57 -11.41
CA PHE A 20 -0.34 -3.03 -12.53
C PHE A 20 -1.64 -3.80 -12.77
N VAL A 21 -1.58 -5.13 -12.87
CA VAL A 21 -2.77 -5.96 -13.08
C VAL A 21 -3.78 -5.76 -11.96
N LEU A 22 -3.36 -5.76 -10.70
CA LEU A 22 -4.25 -5.50 -9.58
C LEU A 22 -4.86 -4.09 -9.65
N ALA A 23 -4.07 -3.08 -10.00
CA ALA A 23 -4.55 -1.70 -10.06
C ALA A 23 -5.58 -1.46 -11.17
N PHE A 24 -5.39 -2.06 -12.34
CA PHE A 24 -6.26 -1.87 -13.50
C PHE A 24 -7.39 -2.89 -13.61
N THR A 25 -7.37 -3.97 -12.81
CA THR A 25 -8.48 -4.91 -12.75
C THR A 25 -9.52 -4.44 -11.74
N PRO A 26 -10.77 -4.13 -12.18
CA PRO A 26 -11.83 -3.71 -11.27
C PRO A 26 -12.10 -4.77 -10.19
N PHE A 27 -12.42 -4.34 -8.96
CA PHE A 27 -12.76 -5.19 -7.80
C PHE A 27 -11.64 -6.09 -7.24
N LEU A 28 -10.45 -6.14 -7.85
CA LEU A 28 -9.33 -6.97 -7.37
C LEU A 28 -8.31 -6.16 -6.56
N GLY A 29 -7.74 -5.09 -7.11
CA GLY A 29 -6.76 -4.27 -6.38
C GLY A 29 -7.39 -3.14 -5.56
N TYR A 30 -8.54 -2.63 -6.02
CA TYR A 30 -9.33 -1.59 -5.35
C TYR A 30 -10.77 -2.09 -5.20
N ILE A 31 -11.15 -2.48 -3.99
CA ILE A 31 -12.51 -2.93 -3.67
C ILE A 31 -13.33 -1.70 -3.22
N PRO A 32 -14.33 -1.24 -3.99
CA PRO A 32 -15.14 -0.09 -3.60
C PRO A 32 -16.07 -0.47 -2.43
N LEU A 33 -15.77 0.00 -1.22
CA LEU A 33 -16.60 -0.21 -0.02
C LEU A 33 -17.52 1.00 0.22
N GLY A 34 -18.21 1.43 -0.84
CA GLY A 34 -19.08 2.61 -0.82
C GLY A 34 -18.27 3.91 -0.80
N VAL A 35 -17.83 4.34 0.38
CA VAL A 35 -17.21 5.67 0.61
C VAL A 35 -15.68 5.71 0.45
N THR A 36 -15.02 4.56 0.48
CA THR A 36 -13.56 4.39 0.35
C THR A 36 -13.24 3.12 -0.42
N LYS A 37 -12.09 3.08 -1.10
CA LYS A 37 -11.61 1.88 -1.81
C LYS A 37 -10.67 1.11 -0.88
N ALA A 38 -11.02 -0.13 -0.53
CA ALA A 38 -10.09 -1.01 0.15
C ALA A 38 -9.00 -1.50 -0.81
N THR A 39 -7.77 -1.61 -0.33
CA THR A 39 -6.60 -1.89 -1.20
C THR A 39 -5.96 -3.24 -0.92
N ILE A 40 -5.60 -3.99 -1.97
CA ILE A 40 -4.82 -5.24 -1.84
C ILE A 40 -3.42 -5.08 -2.49
N ILE A 41 -3.24 -4.01 -3.28
CA ILE A 41 -2.01 -3.74 -4.05
C ILE A 41 -0.78 -3.56 -3.16
N HIS A 42 -0.96 -3.14 -1.91
CA HIS A 42 0.14 -3.01 -0.98
C HIS A 42 0.80 -4.37 -0.63
N ILE A 43 0.09 -5.50 -0.77
CA ILE A 43 0.62 -6.84 -0.44
C ILE A 43 1.81 -7.24 -1.33
N PRO A 44 1.72 -7.24 -2.68
CA PRO A 44 2.89 -7.53 -3.53
C PRO A 44 4.02 -6.52 -3.33
N VAL A 45 3.73 -5.27 -2.98
CA VAL A 45 4.75 -4.26 -2.63
C VAL A 45 5.49 -4.66 -1.34
N ILE A 46 4.76 -5.06 -0.29
CA ILE A 46 5.33 -5.53 0.98
C ILE A 46 6.19 -6.78 0.75
N ILE A 47 5.68 -7.76 0.00
CA ILE A 47 6.42 -8.99 -0.34
C ILE A 47 7.69 -8.65 -1.10
N GLY A 48 7.59 -7.76 -2.09
CA GLY A 48 8.74 -7.27 -2.85
C GLY A 48 9.77 -6.56 -1.97
N ALA A 49 9.34 -5.74 -1.01
CA ALA A 49 10.22 -5.09 -0.05
C ALA A 49 10.98 -6.11 0.80
N ILE A 50 10.31 -7.15 1.30
CA ILE A 50 10.91 -8.19 2.15
C ILE A 50 11.91 -9.04 1.36
N ILE A 51 11.59 -9.39 0.11
CA ILE A 51 12.42 -10.31 -0.70
C ILE A 51 13.58 -9.58 -1.39
N LEU A 52 13.31 -8.41 -1.97
CA LEU A 52 14.25 -7.69 -2.85
C LEU A 52 14.97 -6.55 -2.13
N GLY A 53 14.52 -6.17 -0.93
CA GLY A 53 15.08 -5.11 -0.11
C GLY A 53 14.36 -3.76 -0.27
N PRO A 54 14.70 -2.77 0.58
CA PRO A 54 13.92 -1.55 0.75
C PRO A 54 14.00 -0.62 -0.47
N LYS A 55 15.12 -0.61 -1.20
CA LYS A 55 15.26 0.21 -2.42
C LYS A 55 14.28 -0.23 -3.52
N LYS A 56 14.15 -1.55 -3.73
CA LYS A 56 13.25 -2.11 -4.74
C LYS A 56 11.81 -2.12 -4.27
N GLY A 57 11.58 -2.32 -2.97
CA GLY A 57 10.28 -2.09 -2.35
C GLY A 57 9.80 -0.65 -2.53
N ALA A 58 10.67 0.35 -2.34
CA ALA A 58 10.35 1.76 -2.60
C ALA A 58 9.96 2.01 -4.07
N ILE A 59 10.63 1.38 -5.02
CA ILE A 59 10.27 1.45 -6.45
C ILE A 59 8.86 0.85 -6.67
N LEU A 60 8.58 -0.32 -6.12
CA LEU A 60 7.24 -0.93 -6.18
C LEU A 60 6.17 -0.05 -5.51
N GLY A 61 6.52 0.60 -4.40
CA GLY A 61 5.68 1.58 -3.71
C GLY A 61 5.41 2.82 -4.56
N ALA A 62 6.41 3.33 -5.27
CA ALA A 62 6.24 4.41 -6.23
C ALA A 62 5.33 4.00 -7.40
N LEU A 63 5.48 2.78 -7.92
CA LEU A 63 4.56 2.24 -8.94
C LEU A 63 3.13 2.13 -8.42
N PHE A 64 2.95 1.70 -7.16
CA PHE A 64 1.63 1.70 -6.52
C PHE A 64 1.06 3.12 -6.38
N GLY A 65 1.88 4.10 -5.98
CA GLY A 65 1.47 5.52 -5.99
C GLY A 65 1.04 5.99 -7.38
N LEU A 66 1.81 5.67 -8.41
CA LEU A 66 1.51 6.04 -9.79
C LEU A 66 0.19 5.43 -10.27
N THR A 67 -0.03 4.13 -10.04
CA THR A 67 -1.29 3.49 -10.43
C THR A 67 -2.47 4.04 -9.62
N SER A 68 -2.25 4.44 -8.36
CA SER A 68 -3.27 5.10 -7.54
C SER A 68 -3.63 6.48 -8.08
N LEU A 69 -2.66 7.28 -8.54
CA LEU A 69 -2.88 8.57 -9.20
C LEU A 69 -3.73 8.41 -10.47
N ILE A 70 -3.33 7.47 -11.33
CA ILE A 70 -4.02 7.20 -12.59
C ILE A 70 -5.47 6.76 -12.33
N MET A 71 -5.66 5.80 -11.42
CA MET A 71 -6.99 5.26 -11.12
C MET A 71 -7.91 6.29 -10.47
N ASN A 72 -7.38 7.19 -9.63
CA ASN A 72 -8.16 8.29 -9.06
C ASN A 72 -8.47 9.40 -10.07
N THR A 73 -7.75 9.46 -11.19
CA THR A 73 -8.00 10.42 -12.27
C THR A 73 -9.01 9.87 -13.28
N ILE A 74 -8.91 8.59 -13.65
CA ILE A 74 -9.77 7.95 -14.66
C ILE A 74 -11.10 7.45 -14.06
N SER A 75 -11.09 7.02 -12.79
CA SER A 75 -12.29 6.52 -12.09
C SER A 75 -12.47 7.26 -10.76
N PRO A 76 -12.80 8.56 -10.82
CA PRO A 76 -12.86 9.41 -9.65
C PRO A 76 -14.00 9.03 -8.70
N THR A 77 -13.77 9.30 -7.43
CA THR A 77 -14.74 9.22 -6.33
C THR A 77 -14.81 10.57 -5.64
N VAL A 78 -15.78 10.75 -4.74
CA VAL A 78 -15.96 11.99 -3.97
C VAL A 78 -14.70 12.44 -3.19
N THR A 79 -13.76 11.53 -2.92
CA THR A 79 -12.49 11.83 -2.22
C THR A 79 -11.26 11.81 -3.14
N SER A 80 -11.43 11.67 -4.45
CA SER A 80 -10.28 11.48 -5.37
C SER A 80 -9.40 12.72 -5.54
N PHE A 81 -9.89 13.92 -5.19
CA PHE A 81 -9.11 15.17 -5.21
C PHE A 81 -7.91 15.13 -4.25
N VAL A 82 -8.00 14.31 -3.20
CA VAL A 82 -6.91 14.07 -2.23
C VAL A 82 -5.76 13.29 -2.87
N PHE A 83 -6.04 12.47 -3.88
CA PHE A 83 -5.05 11.55 -4.47
C PHE A 83 -4.65 11.95 -5.89
N SER A 84 -5.34 12.91 -6.51
CA SER A 84 -4.99 13.45 -7.82
C SER A 84 -5.11 14.98 -7.83
N PRO A 85 -4.05 15.71 -8.22
CA PRO A 85 -4.12 17.16 -8.40
C PRO A 85 -4.97 17.55 -9.63
N PHE A 86 -5.24 16.61 -10.53
CA PHE A 86 -5.96 16.84 -11.78
C PHE A 86 -7.47 16.72 -11.62
N TYR A 87 -7.95 16.42 -10.41
CA TYR A 87 -9.37 16.24 -10.13
C TYR A 87 -9.85 17.23 -9.09
N SER A 88 -10.97 17.88 -9.42
CA SER A 88 -11.63 18.89 -8.58
C SER A 88 -13.12 18.57 -8.47
N ILE A 89 -13.70 18.81 -7.30
CA ILE A 89 -15.15 18.72 -7.06
C ILE A 89 -15.60 20.06 -6.48
N GLY A 90 -16.46 20.78 -7.20
CA GLY A 90 -16.94 22.11 -6.78
C GLY A 90 -15.77 23.09 -6.62
N ASP A 91 -15.70 23.80 -5.49
CA ASP A 91 -14.61 24.73 -5.14
C ASP A 91 -13.35 24.04 -4.60
N VAL A 92 -13.38 22.72 -4.42
CA VAL A 92 -12.25 21.95 -3.87
C VAL A 92 -11.39 21.43 -5.01
N ASN A 93 -10.17 21.95 -5.10
CA ASN A 93 -9.18 21.54 -6.08
C ASN A 93 -8.12 20.61 -5.45
N GLY A 94 -7.73 19.57 -6.19
CA GLY A 94 -6.50 18.85 -5.88
C GLY A 94 -5.28 19.79 -5.99
N ASN A 95 -4.30 19.61 -5.11
CA ASN A 95 -3.09 20.44 -5.08
C ASN A 95 -1.84 19.55 -5.23
N PHE A 96 -0.65 20.13 -5.32
CA PHE A 96 0.61 19.39 -5.28
C PHE A 96 0.71 18.49 -4.02
N LEU A 97 0.07 18.88 -2.92
CA LEU A 97 -0.05 18.07 -1.71
C LEU A 97 -0.79 16.74 -1.95
N SER A 98 -1.70 16.67 -2.94
CA SER A 98 -2.36 15.42 -3.34
C SER A 98 -1.35 14.40 -3.91
N LEU A 99 -0.31 14.86 -4.60
CA LEU A 99 0.79 13.99 -5.04
C LEU A 99 1.60 13.48 -3.86
N VAL A 100 1.85 14.33 -2.86
CA VAL A 100 2.56 13.92 -1.64
C VAL A 100 1.77 12.84 -0.90
N ILE A 101 0.46 13.06 -0.70
CA ILE A 101 -0.43 12.08 -0.07
C ILE A 101 -0.51 10.80 -0.89
N CYS A 102 -0.48 10.90 -2.22
CA CYS A 102 -0.44 9.75 -3.09
C CYS A 102 0.88 8.99 -2.92
N PHE A 103 2.04 9.57 -3.21
CA PHE A 103 3.29 8.83 -3.30
C PHE A 103 3.94 8.48 -1.96
N VAL A 104 3.96 9.40 -0.99
CA VAL A 104 4.76 9.23 0.25
C VAL A 104 4.34 8.00 1.05
N PRO A 105 3.06 7.81 1.40
CA PRO A 105 2.62 6.61 2.12
C PRO A 105 2.95 5.32 1.35
N ARG A 106 2.75 5.30 0.03
CA ARG A 106 2.97 4.08 -0.78
C ARG A 106 4.45 3.73 -0.94
N ILE A 107 5.33 4.72 -1.02
CA ILE A 107 6.77 4.48 -0.99
C ILE A 107 7.18 3.92 0.38
N LEU A 108 6.63 4.46 1.47
CA LEU A 108 6.91 3.98 2.83
C LEU A 108 6.39 2.57 3.09
N VAL A 109 5.27 2.17 2.49
CA VAL A 109 4.79 0.77 2.47
C VAL A 109 5.83 -0.15 1.82
N GLY A 110 6.62 0.35 0.87
CA GLY A 110 7.74 -0.39 0.28
C GLY A 110 9.02 -0.45 1.12
N VAL A 111 9.06 0.24 2.27
CA VAL A 111 10.28 0.40 3.08
C VAL A 111 10.09 -0.10 4.52
N VAL A 112 9.02 0.33 5.18
CA VAL A 112 8.72 0.00 6.59
C VAL A 112 8.66 -1.51 6.85
N PRO A 113 7.93 -2.32 6.05
CA PRO A 113 7.84 -3.76 6.30
C PRO A 113 9.19 -4.49 6.27
N TYR A 114 10.12 -4.02 5.43
CA TYR A 114 11.46 -4.59 5.36
C TYR A 114 12.20 -4.41 6.68
N TYR A 115 12.19 -3.21 7.24
CA TYR A 115 12.86 -2.93 8.52
C TYR A 115 12.17 -3.62 9.70
N VAL A 116 10.84 -3.68 9.69
CA VAL A 116 10.07 -4.44 10.70
C VAL A 116 10.43 -5.93 10.65
N TYR A 117 10.46 -6.53 9.45
CA TYR A 117 10.90 -7.91 9.29
C TYR A 117 12.35 -8.11 9.74
N GLN A 118 13.26 -7.23 9.36
CA GLN A 118 14.68 -7.33 9.70
C GLN A 118 14.93 -7.25 11.21
N ALA A 119 14.15 -6.44 11.94
CA ALA A 119 14.23 -6.31 13.38
C ALA A 119 13.68 -7.55 14.12
N LEU A 120 12.62 -8.17 13.57
CA LEU A 120 11.91 -9.27 14.23
C LEU A 120 12.43 -10.66 13.86
N LYS A 121 13.02 -10.83 12.67
CA LYS A 121 13.43 -12.15 12.15
C LYS A 121 14.39 -12.93 13.06
N THR A 122 15.15 -12.24 13.92
CA THR A 122 16.07 -12.85 14.89
C THR A 122 15.48 -13.00 16.29
N ARG A 123 14.31 -12.40 16.54
CA ARG A 123 13.66 -12.34 17.85
C ARG A 123 12.47 -13.29 17.97
N ILE A 124 11.75 -13.54 16.87
CA ILE A 124 10.54 -14.35 16.85
C ILE A 124 10.51 -15.30 15.66
N LYS A 125 9.52 -16.20 15.63
CA LYS A 125 9.32 -17.13 14.51
C LYS A 125 9.21 -16.36 13.18
N GLN A 126 9.76 -16.95 12.13
CA GLN A 126 9.80 -16.33 10.80
C GLN A 126 8.40 -16.01 10.26
N THR A 127 7.43 -16.90 10.45
CA THR A 127 6.02 -16.70 10.08
C THR A 127 5.42 -15.48 10.78
N THR A 128 5.63 -15.36 12.09
CA THR A 128 5.15 -14.23 12.89
C THR A 128 5.87 -12.93 12.50
N SER A 129 7.17 -12.98 12.21
CA SER A 129 7.94 -11.81 11.73
C SER A 129 7.37 -11.26 10.42
N LEU A 130 7.00 -12.16 9.50
CA LEU A 130 6.40 -11.79 8.21
C LEU A 130 4.96 -11.27 8.37
N ALA A 131 4.18 -11.88 9.27
CA ALA A 131 2.83 -11.42 9.62
C ALA A 131 2.86 -9.99 10.18
N VAL A 132 3.74 -9.72 11.14
CA VAL A 132 3.91 -8.38 11.73
C VAL A 132 4.41 -7.38 10.69
N ALA A 133 5.29 -7.78 9.77
CA ALA A 133 5.72 -6.91 8.66
C ALA A 133 4.56 -6.57 7.71
N GLY A 134 3.69 -7.54 7.39
CA GLY A 134 2.49 -7.33 6.59
C GLY A 134 1.50 -6.37 7.26
N LEU A 135 1.26 -6.56 8.56
CA LEU A 135 0.43 -5.69 9.38
C LEU A 135 1.01 -4.26 9.42
N ALA A 136 2.30 -4.12 9.68
CA ALA A 136 2.96 -2.81 9.72
C ALA A 136 2.88 -2.08 8.37
N GLY A 137 3.04 -2.80 7.25
CA GLY A 137 2.90 -2.23 5.92
C GLY A 137 1.51 -1.69 5.64
N SER A 138 0.47 -2.48 5.94
CA SER A 138 -0.92 -2.07 5.75
C SER A 138 -1.30 -0.87 6.64
N LEU A 139 -0.94 -0.92 7.93
CA LEU A 139 -1.18 0.20 8.85
C LEU A 139 -0.43 1.45 8.45
N THR A 140 0.81 1.34 7.95
CA THR A 140 1.59 2.48 7.45
C THR A 140 0.84 3.21 6.34
N ASN A 141 0.23 2.47 5.40
CA ASN A 141 -0.58 3.08 4.35
C ASN A 141 -1.77 3.84 4.94
N THR A 142 -2.60 3.13 5.72
CA THR A 142 -3.87 3.67 6.20
C THR A 142 -3.69 4.84 7.17
N ILE A 143 -2.79 4.71 8.13
CA ILE A 143 -2.53 5.76 9.13
C ILE A 143 -1.90 6.98 8.47
N LEU A 144 -0.90 6.82 7.60
CA LEU A 144 -0.25 7.98 6.97
C LEU A 144 -1.18 8.69 6.00
N VAL A 145 -1.93 7.94 5.18
CA VAL A 145 -2.90 8.55 4.26
C VAL A 145 -3.92 9.37 5.04
N MET A 146 -4.51 8.79 6.08
CA MET A 146 -5.55 9.47 6.86
C MET A 146 -4.99 10.67 7.66
N SER A 147 -3.79 10.54 8.23
CA SER A 147 -3.14 11.65 8.94
C SER A 147 -2.80 12.81 8.00
N LEU A 148 -2.30 12.54 6.79
CA LEU A 148 -2.00 13.60 5.83
C LEU A 148 -3.27 14.25 5.28
N ILE A 149 -4.36 13.49 5.12
CA ILE A 149 -5.68 14.05 4.79
C ILE A 149 -6.13 15.02 5.87
N TYR A 150 -6.02 14.63 7.14
CA TYR A 150 -6.39 15.50 8.26
C TYR A 150 -5.53 16.78 8.30
N LEU A 151 -4.23 16.69 8.04
CA LEU A 151 -3.34 17.85 8.09
C LEU A 151 -3.54 18.83 6.93
N PHE A 152 -3.79 18.35 5.72
CA PHE A 152 -3.74 19.18 4.51
C PHE A 152 -5.10 19.38 3.81
N PHE A 153 -6.08 18.52 4.07
CA PHE A 153 -7.37 18.52 3.37
C PHE A 153 -8.56 18.36 4.32
N ALA A 154 -8.43 18.69 5.61
CA ALA A 154 -9.51 18.47 6.58
C ALA A 154 -10.84 19.13 6.18
N GLU A 155 -10.83 20.43 5.90
CA GLU A 155 -12.04 21.18 5.53
C GLU A 155 -12.66 20.66 4.24
N SER A 156 -11.83 20.49 3.21
CA SER A 156 -12.21 19.95 1.91
C SER A 156 -12.79 18.54 1.99
N TYR A 157 -12.20 17.68 2.82
CA TYR A 157 -12.65 16.30 3.02
C TYR A 157 -13.95 16.25 3.81
N ALA A 158 -14.09 17.09 4.83
CA ALA A 158 -15.31 17.22 5.61
C ALA A 158 -16.47 17.71 4.73
N ALA A 159 -16.24 18.75 3.92
CA ALA A 159 -17.20 19.27 2.95
C ALA A 159 -17.62 18.20 1.92
N ALA A 160 -16.65 17.46 1.35
CA ALA A 160 -16.93 16.39 0.39
C ALA A 160 -17.72 15.21 1.00
N LYS A 161 -17.63 15.00 2.32
CA LYS A 161 -18.41 14.00 3.04
C LYS A 161 -19.73 14.53 3.60
N GLY A 162 -19.99 15.84 3.52
CA GLY A 162 -21.15 16.48 4.13
C GLY A 162 -21.13 16.43 5.67
N VAL A 163 -19.95 16.36 6.28
CA VAL A 163 -19.77 16.23 7.73
C VAL A 163 -19.07 17.48 8.27
N SER A 164 -19.33 17.85 9.52
CA SER A 164 -18.62 18.96 10.18
C SER A 164 -17.15 18.61 10.43
N VAL A 165 -16.28 19.62 10.42
CA VAL A 165 -14.82 19.45 10.68
C VAL A 165 -14.56 18.81 12.06
N ASN A 166 -15.39 19.10 13.05
CA ASN A 166 -15.28 18.50 14.39
C ASN A 166 -15.58 16.99 14.38
N ALA A 167 -16.46 16.51 13.50
CA ALA A 167 -16.76 15.08 13.36
C ALA A 167 -15.80 14.36 12.40
N LEU A 168 -14.95 15.08 11.67
CA LEU A 168 -13.98 14.51 10.73
C LEU A 168 -13.04 13.50 11.40
N TYR A 169 -12.57 13.78 12.61
CA TYR A 169 -11.69 12.86 13.34
C TYR A 169 -12.39 11.52 13.59
N GLY A 170 -13.67 11.54 13.99
CA GLY A 170 -14.48 10.33 14.16
C GLY A 170 -14.68 9.57 12.85
N VAL A 171 -14.92 10.28 11.75
CA VAL A 171 -15.03 9.68 10.42
C VAL A 171 -13.71 9.01 10.02
N ILE A 172 -12.57 9.67 10.20
CA ILE A 172 -11.26 9.10 9.89
C ILE A 172 -11.01 7.85 10.73
N MET A 173 -11.25 7.90 12.05
CA MET A 173 -11.09 6.73 12.92
C MET A 173 -12.02 5.58 12.52
N SER A 174 -13.23 5.88 12.07
CA SER A 174 -14.16 4.85 11.55
C SER A 174 -13.62 4.20 10.27
N ILE A 175 -13.01 4.97 9.37
CA ILE A 175 -12.41 4.47 8.13
C ILE A 175 -11.21 3.57 8.45
N ILE A 176 -10.37 3.98 9.40
CA ILE A 176 -9.23 3.19 9.88
C ILE A 176 -9.74 1.87 10.51
N GLY A 177 -10.81 1.92 11.31
CA GLY A 177 -11.39 0.75 11.95
C GLY A 177 -12.05 -0.22 10.95
N ILE A 178 -12.90 0.29 10.07
CA ILE A 178 -13.73 -0.52 9.16
C ILE A 178 -12.92 -1.06 7.97
N ASN A 179 -12.01 -0.26 7.41
CA ASN A 179 -11.22 -0.68 6.25
C ASN A 179 -9.80 -1.10 6.64
N GLY A 180 -9.15 -0.31 7.50
CA GLY A 180 -7.76 -0.53 7.89
C GLY A 180 -7.54 -1.84 8.65
N VAL A 181 -8.46 -2.22 9.55
CA VAL A 181 -8.31 -3.47 10.33
C VAL A 181 -8.44 -4.72 9.46
N PRO A 182 -9.50 -4.89 8.63
CA PRO A 182 -9.57 -6.04 7.73
C PRO A 182 -8.41 -6.10 6.74
N GLU A 183 -8.01 -4.96 6.17
CA GLU A 183 -6.84 -4.89 5.27
C GLU A 183 -5.57 -5.34 5.97
N ALA A 184 -5.32 -4.88 7.21
CA ALA A 184 -4.13 -5.25 7.96
C ALA A 184 -4.08 -6.74 8.32
N ILE A 185 -5.23 -7.32 8.66
CA ILE A 185 -5.34 -8.76 8.92
C ILE A 185 -5.06 -9.56 7.65
N LEU A 186 -5.71 -9.21 6.53
CA LEU A 186 -5.49 -9.86 5.23
C LEU A 186 -4.03 -9.73 4.78
N ALA A 187 -3.46 -8.52 4.88
CA ALA A 187 -2.07 -8.27 4.53
C ALA A 187 -1.10 -9.09 5.39
N SER A 188 -1.35 -9.20 6.69
CA SER A 188 -0.56 -10.02 7.62
C SER A 188 -0.55 -11.49 7.21
N VAL A 189 -1.73 -12.07 7.00
CA VAL A 189 -1.88 -13.50 6.64
C VAL A 189 -1.27 -13.78 5.26
N LEU A 190 -1.59 -12.99 4.25
CA LEU A 190 -1.12 -13.20 2.88
C LEU A 190 0.39 -12.97 2.76
N THR A 191 0.93 -11.92 3.39
CA THR A 191 2.38 -11.65 3.40
C THR A 191 3.13 -12.80 4.04
N ALA A 192 2.67 -13.31 5.19
CA ALA A 192 3.30 -14.45 5.85
C ALA A 192 3.24 -15.71 4.96
N SER A 193 2.07 -16.04 4.43
CA SER A 193 1.84 -17.27 3.65
C SER A 193 2.66 -17.28 2.36
N ILE A 194 2.57 -16.21 1.57
CA ILE A 194 3.22 -16.12 0.27
C ILE A 194 4.74 -16.02 0.44
N THR A 195 5.22 -15.17 1.35
CA THR A 195 6.67 -15.00 1.52
C THR A 195 7.34 -16.27 2.06
N MET A 196 6.66 -17.01 2.94
CA MET A 196 7.13 -18.33 3.40
C MET A 196 7.23 -19.33 2.25
N ALA A 197 6.22 -19.40 1.37
CA ALA A 197 6.26 -20.27 0.21
C ALA A 197 7.43 -19.92 -0.71
N VAL A 198 7.65 -18.63 -0.99
CA VAL A 198 8.78 -18.16 -1.81
C VAL A 198 10.13 -18.50 -1.17
N PHE A 199 10.29 -18.33 0.14
CA PHE A 199 11.51 -18.70 0.84
C PHE A 199 11.77 -20.21 0.82
N LYS A 200 10.73 -21.05 0.95
CA LYS A 200 10.86 -22.50 0.87
C LYS A 200 11.35 -22.95 -0.51
N ILE A 201 10.75 -22.44 -1.58
CA ILE A 201 11.14 -22.73 -2.97
C ILE A 201 12.58 -22.26 -3.23
N THR A 202 12.93 -21.06 -2.76
CA THR A 202 14.28 -20.49 -2.93
C THR A 202 15.34 -21.30 -2.18
N LYS A 203 15.03 -21.82 -0.99
CA LYS A 203 15.94 -22.67 -0.21
C LYS A 203 16.10 -24.06 -0.84
N GLN A 204 15.02 -24.66 -1.34
CA GLN A 204 15.07 -25.94 -2.07
C GLN A 204 15.89 -25.82 -3.37
N GLY A 205 15.74 -24.74 -4.14
CA GLY A 205 16.54 -24.52 -5.35
C GLY A 205 18.04 -24.30 -5.11
N LYS A 206 18.45 -24.00 -3.87
CA LYS A 206 19.87 -23.96 -3.44
C LYS A 206 20.38 -25.30 -2.91
N ALA A 207 19.50 -26.21 -2.48
CA ALA A 207 19.87 -27.52 -1.95
C ALA A 207 19.94 -28.60 -3.06
N VAL A 208 19.33 -28.35 -4.22
CA VAL A 208 19.35 -29.22 -5.42
C VAL A 208 20.48 -28.84 -6.38
N ARG A 209 21.31 -27.84 -6.03
CA ARG A 209 22.51 -27.41 -6.77
C ARG A 209 23.74 -27.67 -5.93
#